data_AF-A0A918HRA5-F1
#
_entry.id   AF-A0A918HRA5-F1
#
_cell.length_a   1.000
_cell.length_b   1.000
_cell.length_c   1.000
_cell.angle_alpha   90.00
_cell.angle_beta   90.00
_cell.angle_gamma   90.00
#
_symmetry.space_group_name_H-M   'P 1'
#
loop_
_entity.id
_entity.type
_entity.pdbx_description
1 polymer ?
#
loop_
_entity_poly.entity_id
_entity_poly.type
_entity_poly.pdbx_seq_one_letter_code
_entity_poly.pdbx_strand_id
1 'polypeptide(L)' 'MNPTSNALRASLKALRLPGMLETLDARLVQAHGGQLGHLDFLQVLCQDEITRRETVAFQRRLQRAKFEQQVTLVALFTS' A
#
# COMPACT_ATOMS: atom_id res chain seq x y z
N MET A 1 -19.12 -16.48 0.90
CA MET A 1 -17.76 -15.99 1.25
C MET A 1 -16.92 -17.20 1.61
N ASN A 2 -15.86 -17.52 0.85
CA ASN A 2 -15.05 -18.73 1.07
C ASN A 2 -14.31 -18.65 2.41
N PRO A 3 -14.34 -19.71 3.27
CA PRO A 3 -13.76 -19.68 4.61
C PRO A 3 -12.24 -19.41 4.61
N THR A 4 -11.53 -19.88 3.58
CA THR A 4 -10.09 -19.68 3.38
C THR A 4 -9.72 -18.20 3.16
N SER A 5 -10.59 -17.42 2.53
CA SER A 5 -10.38 -15.98 2.30
C SER A 5 -10.37 -15.20 3.63
N ASN A 6 -11.16 -15.65 4.62
CA ASN A 6 -11.20 -14.99 5.93
C ASN A 6 -9.93 -15.25 6.75
N ALA A 7 -9.40 -16.48 6.73
CA ALA A 7 -8.13 -16.81 7.38
C ALA A 7 -6.97 -16.00 6.77
N LEU A 8 -6.90 -15.91 5.44
CA LEU A 8 -5.89 -15.12 4.75
C LEU A 8 -5.98 -13.62 5.12
N ARG A 9 -7.19 -13.05 5.13
CA ARG A 9 -7.41 -11.66 5.57
C ARG A 9 -6.94 -11.41 7.00
N ALA A 10 -7.17 -12.36 7.91
CA ALA A 10 -6.69 -12.26 9.28
C ALA A 10 -5.15 -12.29 9.34
N SER A 11 -4.50 -13.19 8.60
CA SER A 11 -3.03 -13.23 8.48
C SER A 11 -2.45 -11.94 7.89
N LEU A 12 -3.05 -11.39 6.82
CA LEU A 12 -2.61 -10.13 6.21
C LEU A 12 -2.73 -8.94 7.19
N LYS A 13 -3.79 -8.91 8.01
CA LYS A 13 -3.93 -7.92 9.08
C LYS A 13 -2.84 -8.09 10.15
N ALA A 14 -2.58 -9.32 10.59
CA ALA A 14 -1.55 -9.61 11.59
C ALA A 14 -0.13 -9.24 11.09
N LEU A 15 0.16 -9.48 9.81
CA LEU A 15 1.43 -9.13 9.17
C LEU A 15 1.54 -7.64 8.79
N ARG A 16 0.48 -6.85 9.01
CA ARG A 16 0.41 -5.43 8.67
C ARG A 16 0.69 -5.20 7.17
N LEU A 17 -0.01 -5.94 6.32
CA LEU A 17 0.05 -5.86 4.86
C LEU A 17 -1.24 -5.26 4.29
N PRO A 18 -1.53 -3.97 4.57
CA PRO A 18 -2.81 -3.39 4.23
C PRO A 18 -3.00 -3.18 2.72
N GLY A 19 -1.93 -3.00 1.93
CA GLY A 19 -1.98 -2.89 0.47
C GLY A 19 -2.45 -4.20 -0.17
N MET A 20 -1.89 -5.33 0.26
CA MET A 20 -2.39 -6.65 -0.15
C MET A 20 -3.85 -6.85 0.25
N LEU A 21 -4.25 -6.42 1.45
CA LEU A 21 -5.63 -6.57 1.93
C LEU A 21 -6.63 -5.77 1.06
N GLU A 22 -6.22 -4.59 0.61
CA GLU A 22 -7.02 -3.68 -0.20
C GLU A 22 -7.21 -4.18 -1.63
N THR A 23 -6.17 -4.79 -2.22
CA THR A 23 -6.23 -5.30 -3.60
C THR A 23 -6.62 -6.77 -3.71
N LEU A 24 -6.69 -7.51 -2.59
CA LEU A 24 -6.92 -8.96 -2.55
C LEU A 24 -8.11 -9.41 -3.40
N ASP A 25 -9.27 -8.77 -3.25
CA ASP A 25 -10.48 -9.18 -3.96
C ASP A 25 -10.35 -8.97 -5.48
N ALA A 26 -9.77 -7.84 -5.90
CA ALA A 26 -9.54 -7.54 -7.31
C ALA A 26 -8.57 -8.54 -7.95
N ARG A 27 -7.48 -8.90 -7.24
CA ARG A 27 -6.51 -9.89 -7.71
C ARG A 27 -7.10 -11.30 -7.75
N LEU A 28 -7.99 -11.65 -6.81
CA LEU A 28 -8.66 -12.95 -6.81
C LEU A 28 -9.56 -13.11 -8.03
N VAL A 29 -10.31 -12.08 -8.41
CA VAL A 29 -11.12 -12.09 -9.64
C VAL A 29 -10.25 -12.28 -10.89
N GLN A 30 -9.11 -11.59 -10.97
CA GLN A 30 -8.17 -11.74 -12.10
C GLN A 30 -7.58 -13.16 -12.17
N ALA A 31 -7.22 -13.75 -11.03
CA ALA A 31 -6.72 -15.13 -10.97
C ALA A 31 -7.80 -16.16 -11.36
N HIS A 32 -9.05 -15.97 -10.92
CA HIS A 32 -10.16 -16.86 -11.30
C HIS A 32 -10.51 -16.75 -12.78
N GLY A 33 -10.32 -15.58 -13.38
CA GLY A 33 -10.46 -15.36 -14.82
C GLY A 33 -9.36 -16.02 -15.68
N GLY A 34 -8.43 -16.76 -15.07
CA GLY A 34 -7.32 -17.42 -15.76
C GLY A 34 -6.21 -16.47 -16.22
N GLN A 35 -6.23 -15.21 -15.79
CA GLN A 35 -5.29 -14.18 -16.22
C GLN A 35 -3.98 -14.18 -15.41
N LEU A 36 -3.95 -14.85 -14.26
CA LEU A 36 -2.80 -14.89 -13.36
C LEU A 36 -2.55 -16.32 -12.87
N GLY A 37 -1.31 -16.81 -13.03
CA GLY A 37 -0.85 -18.01 -12.35
C GLY A 37 -0.79 -17.80 -10.83
N HIS A 38 -0.62 -18.88 -10.07
CA HIS A 38 -0.57 -18.80 -8.60
C HIS A 38 0.63 -17.98 -8.11
N LEU A 39 1.78 -18.13 -8.78
CA LEU A 39 2.98 -17.36 -8.48
C LEU A 39 2.83 -15.90 -8.90
N ASP A 40 2.27 -15.64 -10.08
CA ASP A 40 2.05 -14.28 -10.57
C ASP A 40 1.07 -13.52 -9.65
N PHE A 41 0.02 -14.19 -9.19
CA PHE A 41 -0.92 -13.63 -8.22
C PHE A 41 -0.21 -13.19 -6.93
N LEU A 42 0.65 -14.04 -6.36
CA LEU A 42 1.39 -13.70 -5.14
C LEU A 42 2.39 -12.57 -5.41
N GLN A 43 3.09 -12.59 -6.53
CA GLN A 43 4.02 -11.53 -6.93
C GLN A 43 3.32 -10.18 -7.06
N VAL A 44 2.16 -10.15 -7.73
CA VAL A 44 1.38 -8.93 -7.91
C VAL A 44 0.87 -8.40 -6.58
N LEU A 45 0.39 -9.26 -5.68
CA LEU A 45 -0.02 -8.85 -4.34
C LEU A 45 1.15 -8.24 -3.53
N CYS A 46 2.32 -8.87 -3.58
CA CYS A 46 3.52 -8.32 -2.94
C CYS A 46 3.89 -6.95 -3.53
N GLN A 47 3.80 -6.80 -4.85
CA GLN A 47 4.07 -5.54 -5.53
C GLN A 47 3.08 -4.44 -5.14
N ASP A 48 1.80 -4.75 -4.99
CA ASP A 48 0.78 -3.81 -4.52
C ASP A 48 1.15 -3.25 -3.12
N GLU A 49 1.61 -4.10 -2.20
CA GLU A 49 2.05 -3.67 -0.87
C GLU A 49 3.32 -2.81 -0.92
N ILE A 50 4.33 -3.22 -1.69
CA ILE A 50 5.59 -2.47 -1.85
C ILE A 50 5.28 -1.06 -2.38
N THR A 51 4.50 -0.99 -3.46
CA THR A 51 4.11 0.26 -4.12
C THR A 51 3.35 1.18 -3.16
N ARG A 52 2.45 0.61 -2.33
CA ARG A 52 1.76 1.37 -1.29
C ARG A 52 2.72 1.95 -0.27
N ARG A 53 3.69 1.18 0.22
CA ARG A 53 4.68 1.64 1.21
C ARG A 53 5.54 2.76 0.64
N GLU A 54 5.99 2.62 -0.60
CA GLU A 54 6.75 3.65 -1.30
C GLU A 54 5.94 4.93 -1.48
N THR A 55 4.68 4.82 -1.89
CA THR A 55 3.77 5.96 -2.05
C THR A 55 3.57 6.70 -0.72
N VAL A 56 3.31 5.97 0.38
CA VAL A 56 3.16 6.56 1.71
C VAL A 56 4.45 7.20 2.19
N ALA A 57 5.60 6.57 1.97
CA ALA A 57 6.91 7.14 2.33
C ALA A 57 7.19 8.42 1.54
N PHE A 58 6.90 8.42 0.24
CA PHE A 58 7.05 9.57 -0.63
C PHE A 58 6.13 10.73 -0.21
N GLN A 59 4.85 10.46 0.04
CA GLN A 59 3.90 11.47 0.54
C GLN A 59 4.36 12.07 1.87
N ARG A 60 4.86 11.26 2.81
CA ARG A 60 5.41 11.76 4.08
C ARG A 60 6.62 12.66 3.86
N ARG A 61 7.52 12.33 2.95
CA ARG A 61 8.68 13.17 2.59
C ARG A 61 8.23 14.49 1.97
N LEU A 62 7.27 14.47 1.05
CA LEU A 62 6.70 15.67 0.45
C LEU A 62 6.04 16.58 1.49
N GLN A 63 5.25 16.02 2.41
CA GLN A 63 4.61 16.81 3.48
C GLN A 63 5.63 17.47 4.40
N ARG A 64 6.71 16.77 4.75
CA ARG A 64 7.82 17.34 5.54
C ARG A 64 8.53 18.48 4.80
N ALA A 65 8.88 18.29 3.54
CA ALA A 65 9.54 19.32 2.74
C ALA A 65 8.68 20.59 2.58
N LYS A 66 7.37 20.44 2.37
CA LYS A 66 6.43 21.57 2.30
C LYS A 66 6.37 22.35 3.61
N PHE A 67 6.35 21.64 4.74
CA PHE A 67 6.35 22.27 6.06
C PHE A 67 7.68 22.98 6.37
N GLU A 68 8.81 22.36 6.07
CA GLU A 68 10.13 22.99 6.19
C GLU A 68 10.21 24.30 5.38
N GLN A 69 9.76 24.29 4.13
CA GLN A 69 9.72 25.50 3.29
C GLN A 69 8.82 26.61 3.87
N GLN A 70 7.66 26.27 4.43
CA GLN A 70 6.77 27.27 5.04
C GLN A 70 7.36 27.87 6.33
N VAL A 71 8.01 27.05 7.17
CA VAL A 71 8.65 27.53 8.41
C VAL A 71 9.84 28.43 8.09
N THR A 72 10.66 28.09 7.09
CA THR A 72 11.81 28.92 6.70
C THR A 72 11.38 30.25 6.11
N LEU A 73 10.31 30.29 5.30
CA LEU A 73 9.82 31.56 4.76
C LEU A 73 9.29 32.48 5.87
N VAL A 74 8.48 31.98 6.80
CA VAL A 74 7.94 32.82 7.92
C VAL A 74 9.05 33.29 8.86
N ALA A 75 10.05 32.45 9.13
CA ALA A 75 11.18 32.82 9.99
C ALA A 75 12.04 33.95 9.39
N LEU A 76 12.17 34.03 8.06
CA LEU A 76 12.97 35.07 7.38
C LEU A 76 12.28 36.44 7.28
N PHE A 77 10.97 36.53 7.54
CA PHE A 77 10.22 37.78 7.52
C PHE A 77 9.92 38.36 8.92
N THR A 78 10.42 37.73 10.00
CA THR A 78 10.08 38.11 11.38
C THR A 78 11.31 38.54 12.22
N SER A 79 12.34 39.12 11.60
CA SER A 79 13.44 39.84 12.28
C SER A 79 13.69 41.18 11.60
#